data_AF-A0A5B1B175-F1
#
_entry.id   AF-A0A5B1B175-F1
#
_cell.length_a   1.000
_cell.length_b   1.000
_cell.length_c   1.000
_cell.angle_alpha   90.00
_cell.angle_beta   90.00
_cell.angle_gamma   90.00
#
_symmetry.space_group_name_H-M   'P 1'
#
loop_
_entity.id
_entity.type
_entity.pdbx_description
1 polymer ?
#
loop_
_entity_poly.entity_id
_entity_poly.type
_entity_poly.pdbx_seq_one_letter_code
_entity_poly.pdbx_strand_id
1 'polypeptide(L)'
;MKKVLLFLLLCTFLSCKGQNETTEQTKQIATSFEFLSEEVLKTKTKEELRLIRNEVFARKGYVFKSDDLNQYFKTKSWYTPDATVKVTLSDEEQSYIDRVKNIENPSKEIDKCLDYINDNIKKVYPISQSIMESNKWGLNNYLGDYYESNYDRIESVILKKGIYCDGFYFYNINCNTEIETILVKAYCNEQPIFNILSIKGSKIIKIVKVVDSSLREGEGDFEEGFYDIDFKLDKDDLEVYKIFKKWDKENMTEENQYPTKEIRREVTKYKLTDQGIVEL
;
A
#
# COMPACT_ATOMS: atom_id res chain seq x y z
N MET A 1 -69.11 -16.06 60.25
CA MET A 1 -69.47 -15.64 58.88
C MET A 1 -68.36 -16.07 57.93
N LYS A 2 -68.72 -16.78 56.84
CA LYS A 2 -67.96 -17.15 55.62
C LYS A 2 -66.58 -17.82 55.82
N LYS A 3 -66.44 -19.16 55.78
CA LYS A 3 -66.42 -20.08 54.61
C LYS A 3 -65.39 -19.71 53.53
N VAL A 4 -64.26 -20.44 53.56
CA VAL A 4 -63.58 -21.18 52.48
C VAL A 4 -64.00 -20.81 51.05
N LEU A 5 -63.04 -20.49 50.18
CA LEU A 5 -62.94 -21.11 48.86
C LEU A 5 -61.55 -20.95 48.23
N LEU A 6 -60.87 -22.09 48.13
CA LEU A 6 -59.83 -22.42 47.17
C LEU A 6 -60.45 -22.37 45.76
N PHE A 7 -59.87 -21.61 44.83
CA PHE A 7 -60.23 -21.70 43.41
C PHE A 7 -59.05 -22.25 42.61
N LEU A 8 -59.11 -23.56 42.39
CA LEU A 8 -58.55 -24.22 41.21
C LEU A 8 -59.27 -23.67 39.98
N LEU A 9 -58.53 -23.08 39.04
CA LEU A 9 -59.03 -22.81 37.69
C LEU A 9 -58.14 -23.57 36.70
N LEU A 10 -58.60 -24.78 36.42
CA LEU A 10 -58.18 -25.65 35.34
C LEU A 10 -59.02 -25.27 34.12
N CYS A 11 -58.45 -24.55 33.15
CA CYS A 11 -58.99 -24.27 31.80
C CYS A 11 -57.89 -23.47 31.07
N THR A 12 -57.34 -23.81 29.91
CA THR A 12 -57.61 -24.82 28.89
C THR A 12 -56.36 -24.85 28.01
N PHE A 13 -56.00 -26.02 27.48
CA PHE A 13 -55.04 -26.16 26.39
C PHE A 13 -55.49 -25.28 25.20
N LEU A 14 -54.94 -24.08 25.08
CA LEU A 14 -54.81 -23.41 23.78
C LEU A 14 -53.46 -23.81 23.21
N SER A 15 -53.54 -24.87 22.41
CA SER A 15 -52.59 -25.15 21.36
C SER A 15 -52.50 -23.93 20.44
N CYS A 16 -51.55 -23.03 20.71
CA CYS A 16 -51.05 -22.12 19.70
C CYS A 16 -49.89 -22.82 18.99
N LYS A 17 -50.21 -23.27 17.76
CA LYS A 17 -49.25 -23.68 16.75
C LYS A 17 -48.17 -22.61 16.59
N GLY A 18 -46.97 -23.09 16.30
CA GLY A 18 -45.71 -22.35 16.41
C GLY A 18 -45.65 -21.00 15.71
N GLN A 19 -44.88 -20.13 16.32
CA GLN A 19 -44.16 -19.08 15.62
C GLN A 19 -42.71 -19.54 15.46
N ASN A 20 -42.45 -20.23 14.35
CA ASN A 20 -41.11 -20.33 13.79
C ASN A 20 -40.77 -18.96 13.18
N GLU A 21 -40.45 -17.97 14.02
CA GLU A 21 -39.99 -16.66 13.56
C GLU A 21 -38.54 -16.35 13.97
N THR A 22 -37.84 -17.28 14.65
CA THR A 22 -36.45 -17.06 15.10
C THR A 22 -35.37 -17.61 14.17
N THR A 23 -35.73 -18.21 13.03
CA THR A 23 -34.74 -18.92 12.18
C THR A 23 -34.27 -18.13 10.96
N GLU A 24 -35.08 -17.22 10.41
CA GLU A 24 -34.69 -16.43 9.22
C GLU A 24 -33.84 -15.20 9.55
N GLN A 25 -34.18 -14.45 10.60
CA GLN A 25 -33.39 -13.28 11.03
C GLN A 25 -31.97 -13.68 11.47
N THR A 26 -31.83 -14.82 12.15
CA THR A 26 -30.52 -15.37 12.56
C THR A 26 -29.73 -15.92 11.37
N LYS A 27 -30.41 -16.42 10.33
CA LYS A 27 -29.78 -16.93 9.10
C LYS A 27 -29.29 -15.80 8.20
N GLN A 28 -29.99 -14.67 8.16
CA GLN A 28 -29.59 -13.51 7.34
C GLN A 28 -28.36 -12.79 7.93
N ILE A 29 -28.29 -12.64 9.26
CA ILE A 29 -27.12 -12.08 9.97
C ILE A 29 -25.86 -12.94 9.76
N ALA A 30 -26.02 -14.27 9.61
CA ALA A 30 -24.89 -15.17 9.39
C ALA A 30 -24.26 -15.07 7.98
N THR A 31 -24.86 -14.33 7.04
CA THR A 31 -24.44 -14.31 5.62
C THR A 31 -23.59 -13.10 5.22
N SER A 32 -23.73 -11.96 5.89
CA SER A 32 -22.95 -10.75 5.59
C SER A 32 -21.73 -10.62 6.49
N PHE A 33 -20.62 -10.15 5.92
CA PHE A 33 -19.43 -9.75 6.67
C PHE A 33 -19.73 -8.54 7.57
N GLU A 34 -19.29 -8.56 8.82
CA GLU A 34 -19.47 -7.45 9.77
C GLU A 34 -18.19 -6.61 9.90
N PHE A 35 -18.31 -5.30 9.67
CA PHE A 35 -17.23 -4.34 9.89
C PHE A 35 -17.21 -3.89 11.34
N LEU A 36 -16.24 -4.36 12.11
CA LEU A 36 -16.08 -3.99 13.53
C LEU A 36 -15.53 -2.57 13.69
N SER A 37 -15.96 -1.89 14.76
CA SER A 37 -15.39 -0.58 15.14
C SER A 37 -13.95 -0.74 15.62
N GLU A 38 -13.18 0.35 15.52
CA GLU A 38 -11.79 0.38 15.97
C GLU A 38 -11.65 0.06 17.47
N GLU A 39 -12.57 0.55 18.29
CA GLU A 39 -12.60 0.26 19.74
C GLU A 39 -12.75 -1.24 19.99
N VAL A 40 -13.64 -1.92 19.26
CA VAL A 40 -13.83 -3.37 19.37
C VAL A 40 -12.58 -4.10 18.89
N LEU A 41 -11.99 -3.70 17.76
CA LEU A 41 -10.78 -4.32 17.22
C LEU A 41 -9.61 -4.24 18.21
N LYS A 42 -9.44 -3.11 18.91
CA LYS A 42 -8.38 -2.93 19.92
C LYS A 42 -8.53 -3.86 21.14
N THR A 43 -9.70 -4.46 21.36
CA THR A 43 -9.91 -5.46 22.43
C THR A 43 -9.53 -6.88 22.02
N LYS A 44 -9.23 -7.11 20.73
CA LYS A 44 -8.96 -8.44 20.18
C LYS A 44 -7.48 -8.81 20.30
N THR A 45 -7.24 -10.10 20.45
CA THR A 45 -5.91 -10.69 20.34
C THR A 45 -5.39 -10.63 18.91
N LYS A 46 -4.09 -10.78 18.73
CA LYS A 46 -3.45 -10.83 17.41
C LYS A 46 -4.02 -11.95 16.53
N GLU A 47 -4.24 -13.11 17.13
CA GLU A 47 -4.81 -14.28 16.47
C GLU A 47 -6.25 -14.00 16.01
N GLU A 48 -7.08 -13.40 16.87
CA GLU A 48 -8.45 -12.99 16.51
C GLU A 48 -8.45 -11.95 15.39
N LEU A 49 -7.56 -10.95 15.44
CA LEU A 49 -7.44 -9.92 14.40
C LEU A 49 -7.04 -10.54 13.06
N ARG A 50 -6.12 -11.50 13.07
CA ARG A 50 -5.76 -12.26 11.86
C ARG A 50 -6.98 -13.01 11.30
N LEU A 51 -7.81 -13.62 12.13
CA LEU A 51 -9.03 -14.29 11.69
C LEU A 51 -10.05 -13.29 11.11
N ILE A 52 -10.28 -12.17 11.80
CA ILE A 52 -11.20 -11.10 11.36
C ILE A 52 -10.77 -10.54 10.00
N ARG A 53 -9.49 -10.25 9.83
CA ARG A 53 -8.92 -9.77 8.56
C ARG A 53 -9.11 -10.78 7.42
N ASN A 54 -8.88 -12.06 7.71
CA ASN A 54 -8.99 -13.11 6.70
C ASN A 54 -10.44 -13.54 6.42
N GLU A 55 -11.38 -13.23 7.29
CA GLU A 55 -12.80 -13.53 7.05
C GLU A 55 -13.33 -12.81 5.81
N VAL A 56 -12.88 -11.59 5.51
CA VAL A 56 -13.24 -10.86 4.27
C VAL A 56 -12.95 -11.70 3.03
N PHE A 57 -11.78 -12.35 2.99
CA PHE A 57 -11.37 -13.23 1.90
C PHE A 57 -12.16 -14.56 1.92
N ALA A 58 -12.38 -15.12 3.10
CA ALA A 58 -13.14 -16.36 3.28
C ALA A 58 -14.59 -16.21 2.79
N ARG A 59 -15.23 -15.06 3.05
CA ARG A 59 -16.59 -14.73 2.58
C ARG A 59 -16.68 -14.66 1.06
N LYS A 60 -15.57 -14.43 0.38
CA LYS A 60 -15.46 -14.43 -1.09
C LYS A 60 -14.95 -15.76 -1.65
N GLY A 61 -14.85 -16.80 -0.83
CA GLY A 61 -14.46 -18.15 -1.27
C GLY A 61 -12.96 -18.35 -1.47
N TYR A 62 -12.11 -17.49 -0.92
CA TYR A 62 -10.66 -17.64 -1.02
C TYR A 62 -10.16 -18.94 -0.40
N VAL A 63 -9.32 -19.69 -1.12
CA VAL A 63 -8.67 -20.90 -0.60
C VAL A 63 -7.33 -20.55 0.06
N PHE A 64 -7.28 -20.64 1.39
CA PHE A 64 -6.06 -20.34 2.14
C PHE A 64 -4.97 -21.40 1.97
N LYS A 65 -3.74 -20.95 1.68
CA LYS A 65 -2.51 -21.77 1.71
C LYS A 65 -2.04 -22.09 3.14
N SER A 66 -2.40 -21.23 4.10
CA SER A 66 -2.05 -21.38 5.50
C SER A 66 -2.93 -22.47 6.13
N ASP A 67 -2.32 -23.52 6.66
CA ASP A 67 -3.05 -24.68 7.17
C ASP A 67 -4.00 -24.32 8.31
N ASP A 68 -3.58 -23.45 9.22
CA ASP A 68 -4.39 -22.96 10.35
C ASP A 68 -5.65 -22.20 9.89
N LEU A 69 -5.52 -21.27 8.95
CA LEU A 69 -6.65 -20.52 8.39
C LEU A 69 -7.58 -21.44 7.59
N ASN A 70 -7.01 -22.34 6.79
CA ASN A 70 -7.79 -23.28 6.00
C ASN A 70 -8.60 -24.21 6.90
N GLN A 71 -7.97 -24.79 7.93
CA GLN A 71 -8.64 -25.62 8.92
C GLN A 71 -9.72 -24.82 9.66
N TYR A 72 -9.41 -23.60 10.12
CA TYR A 72 -10.36 -22.75 10.82
C TYR A 72 -11.59 -22.43 9.97
N PHE A 73 -11.42 -21.92 8.75
CA PHE A 73 -12.55 -21.51 7.92
C PHE A 73 -13.35 -22.71 7.39
N LYS A 74 -12.72 -23.88 7.17
CA LYS A 74 -13.44 -25.13 6.86
C LYS A 74 -14.44 -25.55 7.93
N THR A 75 -14.29 -25.09 9.18
CA THR A 75 -15.29 -25.35 10.24
C THR A 75 -16.52 -24.44 10.13
N LYS A 76 -16.50 -23.40 9.30
CA LYS A 76 -17.58 -22.43 9.19
C LYS A 76 -18.57 -22.86 8.12
N SER A 77 -19.85 -22.96 8.48
CA SER A 77 -20.92 -23.40 7.58
C SER A 77 -21.16 -22.46 6.39
N TRP A 78 -20.74 -21.19 6.50
CA TRP A 78 -20.86 -20.18 5.45
C TRP A 78 -19.65 -20.12 4.51
N TYR A 79 -18.54 -20.81 4.83
CA TYR A 79 -17.32 -20.75 4.03
C TYR A 79 -17.40 -21.72 2.85
N THR A 80 -17.42 -21.17 1.64
CA THR A 80 -17.48 -21.92 0.39
C THR A 80 -16.20 -21.70 -0.43
N PRO A 81 -15.13 -22.49 -0.18
CA PRO A 81 -13.86 -22.33 -0.89
C PRO A 81 -14.03 -22.64 -2.39
N ASP A 82 -13.54 -21.76 -3.24
CA ASP A 82 -13.54 -21.91 -4.70
C ASP A 82 -12.14 -21.62 -5.24
N ALA A 83 -11.49 -22.67 -5.75
CA ALA A 83 -10.12 -22.59 -6.28
C ALA A 83 -10.03 -21.75 -7.58
N THR A 84 -11.16 -21.40 -8.20
CA THR A 84 -11.23 -20.61 -9.42
C THR A 84 -11.47 -19.12 -9.16
N VAL A 85 -11.86 -18.75 -7.92
CA VAL A 85 -12.15 -17.35 -7.58
C VAL A 85 -10.87 -16.52 -7.52
N LYS A 86 -10.90 -15.40 -8.23
CA LYS A 86 -10.02 -14.25 -8.00
C LYS A 86 -10.74 -13.26 -7.10
N VAL A 87 -10.22 -13.04 -5.89
CA VAL A 87 -10.86 -12.15 -4.91
C VAL A 87 -10.68 -10.69 -5.34
N THR A 88 -11.78 -9.98 -5.53
CA THR A 88 -11.81 -8.52 -5.69
C THR A 88 -12.38 -7.88 -4.44
N LEU A 89 -11.66 -6.91 -3.88
CA LEU A 89 -12.06 -6.14 -2.70
C LEU A 89 -12.63 -4.79 -3.11
N SER A 90 -13.67 -4.34 -2.40
CA SER A 90 -14.11 -2.94 -2.47
C SER A 90 -13.13 -2.02 -1.72
N ASP A 91 -13.19 -0.72 -2.00
CA ASP A 91 -12.41 0.30 -1.26
C ASP A 91 -12.67 0.23 0.26
N GLU A 92 -13.91 -0.08 0.67
CA GLU A 92 -14.29 -0.22 2.07
C GLU A 92 -13.70 -1.48 2.71
N GLU A 93 -13.73 -2.61 1.99
CA GLU A 93 -13.13 -3.87 2.44
C GLU A 93 -11.61 -3.75 2.57
N GLN A 94 -10.97 -3.11 1.60
CA GLN A 94 -9.53 -2.85 1.64
C GLN A 94 -9.18 -1.95 2.83
N SER A 95 -9.88 -0.82 2.98
CA SER A 95 -9.68 0.10 4.12
C SER A 95 -9.89 -0.58 5.47
N TYR A 96 -10.85 -1.51 5.57
CA TYR A 96 -11.05 -2.31 6.77
C TYR A 96 -9.89 -3.26 7.04
N ILE A 97 -9.47 -4.03 6.04
CA ILE A 97 -8.34 -4.98 6.14
C ILE A 97 -7.09 -4.27 6.63
N ASP A 98 -6.79 -3.10 6.07
CA ASP A 98 -5.61 -2.32 6.42
C ASP A 98 -5.67 -1.84 7.88
N ARG A 99 -6.84 -1.34 8.31
CA ARG A 99 -7.06 -0.96 9.72
C ARG A 99 -6.89 -2.15 10.66
N VAL A 100 -7.48 -3.30 10.37
CA VAL A 100 -7.34 -4.51 11.20
C VAL A 100 -5.88 -4.97 11.25
N LYS A 101 -5.18 -4.97 10.11
CA LYS A 101 -3.77 -5.36 10.03
C LYS A 101 -2.88 -4.45 10.88
N ASN A 102 -3.15 -3.15 10.88
CA ASN A 102 -2.45 -2.16 11.70
C ASN A 102 -2.68 -2.38 13.20
N ILE A 103 -3.87 -2.82 13.62
CA ILE A 103 -4.13 -3.15 15.02
C ILE A 103 -3.56 -4.54 15.38
N GLU A 104 -3.58 -5.51 14.44
CA GLU A 104 -3.03 -6.87 14.59
C GLU A 104 -1.52 -6.84 14.86
N ASN A 105 -0.85 -5.94 14.14
CA ASN A 105 0.57 -5.71 14.26
C ASN A 105 0.75 -4.21 14.47
N PRO A 106 0.41 -3.69 15.67
CA PRO A 106 0.60 -2.28 15.97
C PRO A 106 2.08 -2.04 15.85
N SER A 107 2.45 -1.32 14.80
CA SER A 107 3.81 -1.12 14.37
C SER A 107 4.61 -0.61 15.57
N LYS A 108 5.56 -1.41 16.08
CA LYS A 108 6.63 -0.86 16.91
C LYS A 108 7.45 0.04 15.99
N GLU A 109 7.20 1.35 16.08
CA GLU A 109 7.83 2.45 15.31
C GLU A 109 7.82 2.28 13.78
N ILE A 110 7.01 3.11 13.12
CA ILE A 110 6.92 3.27 11.67
C ILE A 110 8.04 4.23 11.24
N ASP A 111 9.08 3.76 10.55
CA ASP A 111 10.08 4.64 9.91
C ASP A 111 9.90 4.57 8.36
N LYS A 112 8.77 5.11 7.88
CA LYS A 112 8.43 5.68 6.55
C LYS A 112 8.90 4.90 5.29
N CYS A 113 8.17 3.84 4.96
CA CYS A 113 8.55 2.70 4.10
C CYS A 113 8.87 2.99 2.64
N LEU A 114 9.95 2.35 2.16
CA LEU A 114 10.18 1.78 0.81
C LEU A 114 9.95 0.26 0.92
N ASP A 115 9.04 -0.31 0.15
CA ASP A 115 8.08 -1.30 0.68
C ASP A 115 8.64 -2.69 1.10
N TYR A 116 9.10 -2.72 2.36
CA TYR A 116 9.34 -3.87 3.27
C TYR A 116 10.79 -4.37 3.45
N ILE A 117 11.61 -3.38 3.79
CA ILE A 117 12.91 -3.43 4.47
C ILE A 117 12.97 -4.42 5.65
N ASN A 118 13.65 -5.57 5.47
CA ASN A 118 14.22 -6.40 6.56
C ASN A 118 15.18 -5.53 7.41
N ASP A 119 15.35 -5.80 8.71
CA ASP A 119 16.28 -5.10 9.63
C ASP A 119 17.66 -4.75 9.05
N ASN A 120 18.13 -5.48 8.05
CA ASN A 120 19.28 -5.09 7.25
C ASN A 120 19.12 -3.69 6.62
N ILE A 121 18.04 -3.39 5.90
CA ILE A 121 17.92 -2.15 5.10
C ILE A 121 17.83 -0.86 5.95
N LYS A 122 17.51 -0.95 7.26
CA LYS A 122 17.67 0.18 8.20
C LYS A 122 19.11 0.74 8.23
N LYS A 123 20.09 -0.07 7.83
CA LYS A 123 21.51 0.30 7.72
C LYS A 123 21.89 0.92 6.36
N VAL A 124 20.97 1.01 5.39
CA VAL A 124 21.25 1.58 4.06
C VAL A 124 21.06 3.08 4.01
N TYR A 125 20.29 3.65 4.93
CA TYR A 125 20.12 5.09 4.95
C TYR A 125 21.49 5.80 5.00
N PRO A 126 21.69 6.83 4.16
CA PRO A 126 20.75 7.37 3.18
C PRO A 126 20.65 6.52 1.89
N ILE A 127 19.43 6.37 1.36
CA ILE A 127 19.14 5.61 0.15
C ILE A 127 19.27 6.53 -1.07
N SER A 128 19.90 6.03 -2.14
CA SER A 128 19.99 6.70 -3.45
C SER A 128 19.50 5.81 -4.57
N GLN A 129 19.38 6.33 -5.78
CA GLN A 129 18.98 5.54 -6.95
C GLN A 129 19.95 4.38 -7.20
N SER A 130 21.27 4.64 -7.14
CA SER A 130 22.29 3.61 -7.34
C SER A 130 22.16 2.43 -6.37
N ILE A 131 21.74 2.71 -5.14
CA ILE A 131 21.48 1.71 -4.11
C ILE A 131 20.23 0.91 -4.45
N MET A 132 19.15 1.59 -4.85
CA MET A 132 17.88 0.93 -5.21
C MET A 132 17.98 0.04 -6.44
N GLU A 133 18.77 0.44 -7.42
CA GLU A 133 19.02 -0.30 -8.66
C GLU A 133 20.07 -1.43 -8.47
N SER A 134 20.72 -1.49 -7.31
CA SER A 134 21.69 -2.53 -7.02
C SER A 134 21.01 -3.86 -6.67
N ASN A 135 21.62 -4.98 -7.08
CA ASN A 135 21.23 -6.33 -6.61
C ASN A 135 21.57 -6.55 -5.12
N LYS A 136 22.17 -5.56 -4.46
CA LYS A 136 22.49 -5.60 -3.03
C LYS A 136 21.15 -5.62 -2.27
N TRP A 137 21.02 -6.60 -1.38
CA TRP A 137 20.00 -6.63 -0.32
C TRP A 137 18.60 -6.99 -0.85
N GLY A 138 18.49 -7.44 -2.11
CA GLY A 138 17.27 -7.99 -2.69
C GLY A 138 16.19 -6.96 -3.02
N LEU A 139 16.53 -5.67 -3.04
CA LEU A 139 15.57 -4.56 -3.24
C LEU A 139 14.79 -4.69 -4.56
N ASN A 140 15.45 -5.14 -5.62
CA ASN A 140 14.84 -5.31 -6.95
C ASN A 140 13.75 -6.42 -6.98
N ASN A 141 13.82 -7.41 -6.08
CA ASN A 141 12.88 -8.54 -6.03
C ASN A 141 11.64 -8.26 -5.16
N TYR A 142 11.73 -7.32 -4.21
CA TYR A 142 10.64 -7.02 -3.26
C TYR A 142 9.61 -6.03 -3.80
N LEU A 143 9.98 -5.27 -4.83
CA LEU A 143 9.10 -4.30 -5.46
C LEU A 143 8.00 -4.99 -6.30
N GLY A 144 8.18 -6.23 -6.78
CA GLY A 144 7.24 -6.89 -7.70
C GLY A 144 5.78 -7.06 -7.22
N ASP A 145 5.54 -7.41 -5.96
CA ASP A 145 4.18 -7.80 -5.48
C ASP A 145 3.33 -6.61 -4.99
N TYR A 146 3.94 -5.52 -4.50
CA TYR A 146 3.22 -4.27 -4.19
C TYR A 146 2.82 -3.52 -5.47
N TYR A 147 3.57 -3.74 -6.56
CA TYR A 147 3.38 -3.07 -7.82
C TYR A 147 2.02 -3.42 -8.44
N GLU A 148 1.60 -4.68 -8.54
CA GLU A 148 0.40 -5.01 -9.35
C GLU A 148 -0.90 -4.29 -8.94
N SER A 149 -1.15 -4.05 -7.63
CA SER A 149 -2.39 -3.39 -7.18
C SER A 149 -2.34 -1.86 -7.19
N ASN A 150 -1.16 -1.26 -7.01
CA ASN A 150 -0.99 0.20 -7.00
C ASN A 150 -0.51 0.75 -8.35
N TYR A 151 0.15 -0.06 -9.17
CA TYR A 151 0.65 0.31 -10.49
C TYR A 151 -0.48 0.75 -11.39
N ASP A 152 -1.53 -0.07 -11.57
CA ASP A 152 -2.70 0.30 -12.39
C ASP A 152 -3.38 1.59 -11.89
N ARG A 153 -3.46 1.76 -10.57
CA ARG A 153 -4.03 2.94 -9.94
C ARG A 153 -3.19 4.19 -10.22
N ILE A 154 -1.88 4.10 -10.05
CA ILE A 154 -0.98 5.26 -10.17
C ILE A 154 -0.71 5.59 -11.64
N GLU A 155 -0.44 4.58 -12.47
CA GLU A 155 -0.25 4.70 -13.92
C GLU A 155 -1.47 5.35 -14.56
N SER A 156 -2.69 4.88 -14.26
CA SER A 156 -3.91 5.47 -14.84
C SER A 156 -4.12 6.95 -14.49
N VAL A 157 -3.64 7.42 -13.34
CA VAL A 157 -3.72 8.83 -12.94
C VAL A 157 -2.62 9.67 -13.57
N ILE A 158 -1.39 9.14 -13.64
CA ILE A 158 -0.26 9.78 -14.32
C ILE A 158 -0.57 9.97 -15.80
N LEU A 159 -1.12 8.95 -16.47
CA LEU A 159 -1.57 9.03 -17.86
C LEU A 159 -2.68 10.09 -18.06
N LYS A 160 -3.65 10.18 -17.14
CA LYS A 160 -4.70 11.22 -17.16
C LYS A 160 -4.15 12.64 -16.97
N LYS A 161 -2.97 12.77 -16.38
CA LYS A 161 -2.27 14.05 -16.19
C LYS A 161 -1.34 14.39 -17.36
N GLY A 162 -1.37 13.58 -18.43
CA GLY A 162 -0.61 13.82 -19.65
C GLY A 162 0.84 13.35 -19.60
N ILE A 163 1.20 12.55 -18.61
CA ILE A 163 2.53 11.94 -18.51
C ILE A 163 2.46 10.57 -19.18
N TYR A 164 2.91 10.51 -20.43
CA TYR A 164 2.95 9.29 -21.25
C TYR A 164 4.40 8.82 -21.35
N CYS A 165 4.74 7.74 -20.65
CA CYS A 165 6.11 7.25 -20.50
C CYS A 165 6.13 5.73 -20.60
N ASP A 166 7.26 5.15 -21.04
CA ASP A 166 7.36 3.73 -21.40
C ASP A 166 7.70 2.83 -20.20
N GLY A 167 8.02 3.41 -19.04
CA GLY A 167 8.29 2.67 -17.81
C GLY A 167 8.20 3.54 -16.57
N PHE A 168 7.68 2.95 -15.50
CA PHE A 168 7.49 3.59 -14.19
C PHE A 168 8.11 2.77 -13.07
N TYR A 169 8.78 3.45 -12.14
CA TYR A 169 9.21 2.91 -10.87
C TYR A 169 8.54 3.70 -9.75
N PHE A 170 7.93 2.99 -8.81
CA PHE A 170 7.16 3.56 -7.72
C PHE A 170 7.84 3.22 -6.40
N TYR A 171 8.14 4.25 -5.64
CA TYR A 171 8.83 4.14 -4.38
C TYR A 171 7.96 4.81 -3.34
N ASN A 172 7.25 4.03 -2.51
CA ASN A 172 6.68 4.61 -1.30
C ASN A 172 7.86 5.11 -0.47
N ILE A 173 7.83 6.35 -0.02
CA ILE A 173 8.91 6.94 0.78
C ILE A 173 8.36 7.49 2.10
N ASN A 174 7.04 7.45 2.27
CA ASN A 174 6.34 7.86 3.47
C ASN A 174 4.99 7.14 3.49
N CYS A 175 4.98 5.92 4.02
CA CYS A 175 3.83 5.02 4.11
C CYS A 175 3.12 5.16 5.46
N ASN A 176 1.93 4.55 5.60
CA ASN A 176 1.22 4.38 6.89
C ASN A 176 0.93 5.70 7.63
N THR A 177 0.93 6.81 6.92
CA THR A 177 0.53 8.14 7.36
C THR A 177 -0.89 8.43 6.87
N GLU A 178 -1.50 9.53 7.32
CA GLU A 178 -2.78 9.99 6.75
C GLU A 178 -2.65 10.28 5.24
N ILE A 179 -1.47 10.79 4.85
CA ILE A 179 -1.12 11.07 3.46
C ILE A 179 0.19 10.36 3.13
N GLU A 180 0.11 9.31 2.32
CA GLU A 180 1.26 8.58 1.81
C GLU A 180 2.01 9.41 0.77
N THR A 181 3.33 9.25 0.69
CA THR A 181 4.16 9.91 -0.33
C THR A 181 4.87 8.88 -1.19
N ILE A 182 4.66 8.95 -2.51
CA ILE A 182 5.30 8.07 -3.49
C ILE A 182 6.22 8.89 -4.38
N LEU A 183 7.50 8.55 -4.41
CA LEU A 183 8.44 9.01 -5.41
C LEU A 183 8.30 8.15 -6.66
N VAL A 184 8.10 8.80 -7.80
CA VAL A 184 7.90 8.15 -9.09
C VAL A 184 9.03 8.52 -10.01
N LYS A 185 9.78 7.52 -10.46
CA LYS A 185 10.71 7.66 -11.57
C LYS A 185 10.02 7.15 -12.83
N ALA A 186 10.02 7.93 -13.90
CA ALA A 186 9.50 7.48 -15.18
C ALA A 186 10.52 7.72 -16.28
N TYR A 187 10.51 6.88 -17.33
CA TYR A 187 11.34 7.07 -18.51
C TYR A 187 10.46 7.44 -19.70
N CYS A 188 10.56 8.70 -20.14
CA CYS A 188 9.70 9.25 -21.18
C CYS A 188 10.58 9.61 -22.39
N ASN A 189 10.44 8.90 -23.51
CA ASN A 189 11.36 9.04 -24.66
C ASN A 189 12.84 8.92 -24.24
N GLU A 190 13.16 7.88 -23.46
CA GLU A 190 14.50 7.62 -22.91
C GLU A 190 15.03 8.68 -21.92
N GLN A 191 14.24 9.70 -21.58
CA GLN A 191 14.60 10.71 -20.59
C GLN A 191 13.96 10.39 -19.24
N PRO A 192 14.76 10.16 -18.17
CA PRO A 192 14.19 9.93 -16.86
C PRO A 192 13.58 11.21 -16.27
N ILE A 193 12.46 11.10 -15.58
CA ILE A 193 11.81 12.19 -14.83
C ILE A 193 11.47 11.72 -13.41
N PHE A 194 11.50 12.65 -12.45
CA PHE A 194 10.98 12.42 -11.10
C PHE A 194 9.69 13.21 -10.85
N ASN A 195 8.70 12.51 -10.31
CA ASN A 195 7.48 13.10 -9.76
C ASN A 195 7.30 12.62 -8.32
N ILE A 196 6.63 13.43 -7.50
CA ILE A 196 6.23 13.05 -6.15
C ILE A 196 4.71 13.09 -6.07
N LEU A 197 4.11 12.00 -5.63
CA LEU A 197 2.68 11.86 -5.44
C LEU A 197 2.37 11.89 -3.95
N SER A 198 1.31 12.60 -3.58
CA SER A 198 0.70 12.49 -2.25
C SER A 198 -0.64 11.78 -2.38
N ILE A 199 -0.86 10.75 -1.57
CA ILE A 199 -2.00 9.84 -1.67
C ILE A 199 -2.73 9.78 -0.34
N LYS A 200 -4.06 9.93 -0.38
CA LYS A 200 -4.95 9.76 0.77
C LYS A 200 -5.97 8.67 0.49
N GLY A 201 -5.80 7.51 1.12
CA GLY A 201 -6.55 6.29 0.78
C GLY A 201 -6.35 5.91 -0.68
N SER A 202 -7.44 5.75 -1.45
CA SER A 202 -7.36 5.42 -2.88
C SER A 202 -7.08 6.62 -3.80
N LYS A 203 -7.05 7.87 -3.29
CA LYS A 203 -7.00 9.08 -4.12
C LYS A 203 -5.61 9.75 -4.11
N ILE A 204 -5.13 10.13 -5.29
CA ILE A 204 -3.99 11.05 -5.42
C ILE A 204 -4.51 12.48 -5.21
N ILE A 205 -3.94 13.16 -4.22
CA ILE A 205 -4.35 14.52 -3.81
C ILE A 205 -3.36 15.59 -4.27
N LYS A 206 -2.10 15.23 -4.53
CA LYS A 206 -1.06 16.14 -5.01
C LYS A 206 -0.09 15.41 -5.93
N ILE A 207 0.36 16.10 -6.98
CA ILE A 207 1.45 15.67 -7.86
C ILE A 207 2.41 16.84 -7.96
N VAL A 208 3.68 16.59 -7.66
CA VAL A 208 4.78 17.56 -7.80
C VAL A 208 5.73 17.01 -8.85
N LYS A 209 5.87 17.70 -9.98
CA LYS A 209 6.96 17.43 -10.92
C LYS A 209 8.22 18.06 -10.34
N VAL A 210 9.23 17.25 -10.03
CA VAL A 210 10.40 17.74 -9.28
C VAL A 210 11.64 17.87 -10.15
N VAL A 211 11.88 16.94 -11.08
CA VAL A 211 13.05 16.97 -11.97
C VAL A 211 12.71 16.31 -13.30
N ASP A 212 13.24 16.87 -14.39
CA ASP A 212 13.36 16.21 -15.69
C ASP A 212 14.81 16.08 -16.14
N SER A 213 15.12 14.94 -16.75
CA SER A 213 16.27 14.81 -17.63
C SER A 213 15.93 15.43 -18.97
N SER A 214 16.83 16.25 -19.48
CA SER A 214 16.80 16.70 -20.86
C SER A 214 18.23 16.63 -21.39
N LEU A 215 18.39 16.29 -22.67
CA LEU A 215 19.63 16.54 -23.42
C LEU A 215 19.72 18.01 -23.89
N ARG A 216 18.81 18.87 -23.44
CA ARG A 216 18.56 20.22 -23.96
C ARG A 216 18.20 21.18 -22.84
N GLU A 217 18.95 22.26 -22.69
CA GLU A 217 18.59 23.36 -21.81
C GLU A 217 17.83 24.40 -22.67
N GLY A 218 16.53 24.18 -22.91
CA GLY A 218 15.68 25.05 -23.73
C GLY A 218 15.53 24.66 -25.21
N GLU A 219 15.01 25.57 -26.02
CA GLU A 219 14.77 25.37 -27.46
C GLU A 219 16.05 25.60 -28.28
N GLY A 220 16.75 24.53 -28.63
CA GLY A 220 17.68 24.53 -29.78
C GLY A 220 19.15 24.28 -29.49
N ASP A 221 19.62 24.43 -28.25
CA ASP A 221 21.02 24.17 -27.90
C ASP A 221 21.18 22.75 -27.36
N PHE A 222 21.93 21.92 -28.10
CA PHE A 222 22.42 20.63 -27.60
C PHE A 222 23.63 20.92 -26.71
N GLU A 223 23.56 20.57 -25.43
CA GLU A 223 24.75 20.64 -24.59
C GLU A 223 25.76 19.55 -25.00
N GLU A 224 27.06 19.82 -24.81
CA GLU A 224 28.13 18.80 -24.91
C GLU A 224 28.06 17.74 -23.78
N GLY A 225 26.93 17.64 -23.09
CA GLY A 225 26.69 16.83 -21.91
C GLY A 225 25.22 16.45 -21.79
N PHE A 226 24.86 15.83 -20.67
CA PHE A 226 23.50 15.40 -20.38
C PHE A 226 23.16 15.64 -18.93
N TYR A 227 21.86 15.79 -18.64
CA TYR A 227 21.37 15.78 -17.27
C TYR A 227 21.06 14.36 -16.83
N ASP A 228 21.56 14.01 -15.66
CA ASP A 228 21.23 12.81 -14.92
C ASP A 228 20.37 13.19 -13.72
N ILE A 229 19.60 12.23 -13.21
CA ILE A 229 18.74 12.42 -12.04
C ILE A 229 19.11 11.39 -10.98
N ASP A 230 19.13 11.83 -9.73
CA ASP A 230 19.33 10.95 -8.58
C ASP A 230 18.57 11.55 -7.39
N PHE A 231 18.53 10.83 -6.28
CA PHE A 231 17.96 11.33 -5.04
C PHE A 231 18.76 10.82 -3.86
N LYS A 232 18.55 11.45 -2.71
CA LYS A 232 19.01 10.99 -1.42
C LYS A 232 17.83 11.04 -0.47
N LEU A 233 17.37 9.86 -0.06
CA LEU A 233 16.36 9.70 0.95
C LEU A 233 17.04 9.39 2.28
N ASP A 234 16.94 10.32 3.21
CA ASP A 234 17.11 10.09 4.64
C ASP A 234 15.72 10.00 5.27
N LYS A 235 15.58 9.35 6.42
CA LYS A 235 14.29 8.90 6.99
C LYS A 235 13.12 9.87 6.81
N ASP A 236 13.34 11.15 7.10
CA ASP A 236 12.33 12.21 7.01
C ASP A 236 12.64 13.26 5.93
N ASP A 237 13.77 13.15 5.25
CA ASP A 237 14.33 14.18 4.37
C ASP A 237 14.63 13.60 3.00
N LEU A 238 14.02 14.16 1.97
CA LEU A 238 14.28 13.80 0.59
C LEU A 238 15.02 14.93 -0.10
N GLU A 239 16.17 14.63 -0.68
CA GLU A 239 16.84 15.50 -1.64
C GLU A 239 16.72 14.90 -3.03
N VAL A 240 16.31 15.68 -4.02
CA VAL A 240 16.29 15.28 -5.43
C VAL A 240 17.34 16.08 -6.17
N TYR A 241 18.12 15.41 -7.01
CA TYR A 241 19.28 15.95 -7.70
C TYR A 241 19.04 16.00 -9.20
N LYS A 242 19.32 17.15 -9.81
CA LYS A 242 19.49 17.32 -11.25
C LYS A 242 20.97 17.57 -11.52
N ILE A 243 21.64 16.62 -12.15
CA ILE A 243 23.11 16.58 -12.24
C ILE A 243 23.52 16.71 -13.70
N PHE A 244 24.19 17.80 -14.07
CA PHE A 244 24.76 17.93 -15.41
C PHE A 244 26.11 17.23 -15.48
N LYS A 245 26.26 16.30 -16.43
CA LYS A 245 27.46 15.50 -16.65
C LYS A 245 27.98 15.67 -18.08
N LYS A 246 29.30 15.59 -18.26
CA LYS A 246 29.97 15.51 -19.57
C LYS A 246 30.79 14.23 -19.70
N TRP A 247 31.02 13.76 -20.92
CA TRP A 247 31.90 12.62 -21.18
C TRP A 247 33.35 12.97 -20.83
N ASP A 248 33.94 12.18 -19.95
CA ASP A 248 35.32 12.33 -19.49
C ASP A 248 36.30 11.47 -20.30
N LYS A 249 36.52 11.84 -21.56
CA LYS A 249 37.34 11.05 -22.52
C LYS A 249 38.75 10.74 -22.01
N GLU A 250 39.31 11.59 -21.16
CA GLU A 250 40.67 11.44 -20.64
C GLU A 250 40.80 10.27 -19.64
N ASN A 251 39.69 9.88 -18.99
CA ASN A 251 39.65 8.81 -18.00
C ASN A 251 39.02 7.51 -18.52
N MET A 252 38.95 7.33 -19.85
CA MET A 252 38.43 6.11 -20.47
C MET A 252 39.32 4.92 -20.15
N THR A 253 38.71 3.81 -19.74
CA THR A 253 39.40 2.53 -19.50
C THR A 253 38.76 1.42 -20.33
N GLU A 254 39.42 0.26 -20.43
CA GLU A 254 38.82 -0.92 -21.08
C GLU A 254 37.53 -1.37 -20.37
N GLU A 255 37.46 -1.18 -19.04
CA GLU A 255 36.29 -1.54 -18.21
C GLU A 255 35.18 -0.48 -18.24
N ASN A 256 35.51 0.79 -18.51
CA ASN A 256 34.56 1.89 -18.60
C ASN A 256 34.88 2.78 -19.81
N GLN A 257 34.22 2.49 -20.93
CA GLN A 257 34.41 3.20 -22.20
C GLN A 257 33.72 4.57 -22.25
N TYR A 258 32.78 4.85 -21.32
CA TYR A 258 32.01 6.09 -21.30
C TYR A 258 31.98 6.70 -19.89
N PRO A 259 33.15 7.01 -19.30
CA PRO A 259 33.21 7.68 -18.01
C PRO A 259 32.56 9.06 -18.11
N THR A 260 31.92 9.51 -17.04
CA THR A 260 31.27 10.82 -17.03
C THR A 260 31.75 11.62 -15.83
N LYS A 261 31.85 12.94 -16.02
CA LYS A 261 32.24 13.90 -15.00
C LYS A 261 31.06 14.81 -14.70
N GLU A 262 30.69 14.88 -13.42
CA GLU A 262 29.73 15.86 -12.91
C GLU A 262 30.32 17.28 -13.00
N ILE A 263 29.55 18.19 -13.60
CA ILE A 263 29.94 19.59 -13.82
C ILE A 263 29.17 20.51 -12.87
N ARG A 264 27.85 20.30 -12.74
CA ARG A 264 26.98 21.03 -11.81
C ARG A 264 25.90 20.10 -11.26
N ARG A 265 25.42 20.41 -10.06
CA ARG A 265 24.29 19.74 -9.41
C ARG A 265 23.35 20.77 -8.84
N GLU A 266 22.08 20.65 -9.19
CA GLU A 266 20.97 21.34 -8.55
C GLU A 266 20.30 20.39 -7.55
N VAL A 267 19.90 20.93 -6.40
CA VAL A 267 19.31 20.16 -5.31
C VAL A 267 18.01 20.80 -4.88
N THR A 268 16.93 20.02 -4.91
CA THR A 268 15.64 20.40 -4.29
C THR A 268 15.43 19.55 -3.06
N LYS A 269 15.06 20.16 -1.94
CA LYS A 269 14.93 19.49 -0.64
C LYS A 269 13.48 19.45 -0.20
N TYR A 270 13.12 18.36 0.46
CA TYR A 270 11.78 18.13 0.95
C TYR A 270 11.78 17.49 2.33
N LYS A 271 10.80 17.86 3.15
CA LYS A 271 10.46 17.19 4.41
C LYS A 271 9.26 16.27 4.23
N LEU A 272 9.38 15.04 4.73
CA LEU A 272 8.32 14.05 4.76
C LEU A 272 7.58 14.12 6.10
N THR A 273 6.30 14.52 6.05
CA THR A 273 5.46 14.70 7.24
C THR A 273 4.22 13.81 7.19
N ASP A 274 3.50 13.68 8.30
CA ASP A 274 2.26 12.89 8.36
C ASP A 274 1.15 13.48 7.47
N GLN A 275 1.27 14.77 7.14
CA GLN A 275 0.36 15.53 6.28
C GLN A 275 0.87 15.60 4.83
N GLY A 276 1.88 14.80 4.48
CA GLY A 276 2.49 14.75 3.16
C GLY A 276 3.81 15.52 3.06
N ILE A 277 4.20 15.86 1.83
CA ILE A 277 5.51 16.43 1.53
C ILE A 277 5.52 17.96 1.48
N VAL A 278 6.56 18.55 2.08
CA VAL A 278 6.81 20.00 2.12
C VAL A 278 8.16 20.30 1.48
N GLU A 279 8.20 21.21 0.51
CA GLU A 279 9.46 21.70 -0.09
C GLU A 279 10.14 22.68 0.88
N LEU A 280 11.46 22.61 1.01
CA LEU A 280 12.28 23.37 1.97
C LEU A 280 13.08 24.50 1.31
#